data_AF-A0A530QSD7-F1
#
_entry.id   AF-A0A530QSD7-F1
#
_cell.length_a   1.000
_cell.length_b   1.000
_cell.length_c   1.000
_cell.angle_alpha   90.00
_cell.angle_beta   90.00
_cell.angle_gamma   90.00
#
_symmetry.space_group_name_H-M   'P 1'
#
loop_
_entity.id
_entity.type
_entity.pdbx_description
1 polymer ?
#
loop_
_entity_poly.entity_id
_entity_poly.type
_entity_poly.pdbx_seq_one_letter_code
_entity_poly.pdbx_strand_id
1 'polypeptide(L)'
;MTSTNNPKKKLIEVAIPLEAINAASAREKSIRHGHPSTLHLWWARRPLAACRAVLFAQLVDDPSGYADKLLDDPKIRKQAEADVAVRLATWRDRKADAQGNLPD
;
A
#
# COMPACT_ATOMS: atom_id res chain seq x y z
N MET A 1 -39.48 6.82 -1.82
CA MET A 1 -38.55 5.78 -1.32
C MET A 1 -37.19 6.02 -1.95
N THR A 2 -36.38 6.91 -1.38
CA THR A 2 -35.02 7.16 -1.84
C THR A 2 -34.10 6.23 -1.07
N SER A 3 -33.66 5.13 -1.68
CA SER A 3 -32.56 4.35 -1.09
C SER A 3 -31.32 5.23 -1.12
N THR A 4 -30.90 5.76 0.01
CA THR A 4 -29.57 6.36 0.17
C THR A 4 -28.57 5.21 0.18
N ASN A 5 -28.34 4.63 -1.00
CA ASN A 5 -27.32 3.61 -1.20
C ASN A 5 -25.97 4.33 -1.25
N ASN A 6 -25.44 4.68 -0.08
CA ASN A 6 -24.12 5.28 0.00
C ASN A 6 -23.12 4.19 -0.41
N PRO A 7 -22.45 4.32 -1.58
CA PRO A 7 -21.49 3.31 -2.01
C PRO A 7 -20.38 3.22 -0.96
N LYS A 8 -19.99 1.99 -0.61
CA LYS A 8 -18.85 1.77 0.29
C LYS A 8 -17.60 2.35 -0.37
N LYS A 9 -16.85 3.16 0.39
CA LYS A 9 -15.56 3.70 -0.05
C LYS A 9 -14.64 2.56 -0.46
N LYS A 10 -13.92 2.73 -1.56
CA LYS A 10 -12.93 1.75 -2.02
C LYS A 10 -11.57 1.98 -1.40
N LEU A 11 -10.76 0.93 -1.31
CA LEU A 11 -9.41 0.99 -0.75
C LEU A 11 -8.55 2.04 -1.47
N ILE A 12 -8.71 2.16 -2.79
CA ILE A 12 -8.02 3.17 -3.62
C ILE A 12 -8.29 4.62 -3.22
N GLU A 13 -9.41 4.90 -2.55
CA GLU A 13 -9.79 6.24 -2.13
C GLU A 13 -9.20 6.64 -0.77
N VAL A 14 -8.77 5.67 0.03
CA VAL A 14 -8.40 5.89 1.45
C VAL A 14 -6.91 5.70 1.66
N ALA A 15 -6.41 4.49 1.39
CA ALA A 15 -5.03 4.15 1.69
C ALA A 15 -4.53 3.08 0.73
N ILE A 16 -3.58 3.47 -0.12
CA ILE A 16 -2.79 2.54 -0.92
C ILE A 16 -1.36 2.53 -0.37
N PRO A 17 -0.74 1.35 -0.15
CA PRO A 17 0.63 1.26 0.35
C PRO A 17 1.64 1.64 -0.76
N LEU A 18 1.83 2.94 -0.96
CA LEU A 18 2.66 3.49 -2.03
C LEU A 18 4.13 3.08 -1.92
N GLU A 19 4.69 3.05 -0.71
CA GLU A 19 6.08 2.69 -0.48
C GLU A 19 6.38 1.26 -0.94
N ALA A 20 5.53 0.30 -0.54
CA ALA A 20 5.67 -1.10 -0.94
C ALA A 20 5.50 -1.28 -2.46
N ILE A 21 4.55 -0.57 -3.06
CA ILE A 21 4.32 -0.60 -4.51
C ILE A 21 5.52 0.00 -5.26
N ASN A 22 6.09 1.10 -4.77
CA ASN A 22 7.23 1.76 -5.38
C ASN A 22 8.49 0.90 -5.28
N ALA A 23 8.74 0.28 -4.11
CA ALA A 23 9.86 -0.65 -3.94
C ALA A 23 9.73 -1.88 -4.86
N ALA A 24 8.53 -2.45 -4.97
CA ALA A 24 8.27 -3.57 -5.89
C ALA A 24 8.42 -3.16 -7.37
N SER A 25 7.91 -1.99 -7.74
CA SER A 25 8.01 -1.44 -9.11
C SER A 25 9.46 -1.15 -9.49
N ALA A 26 10.26 -0.62 -8.56
CA ALA A 26 11.68 -0.38 -8.75
C ALA A 26 12.44 -1.70 -8.94
N ARG A 27 12.15 -2.72 -8.12
CA ARG A 27 12.72 -4.07 -8.25
C ARG A 27 12.39 -4.68 -9.60
N GLU A 28 11.15 -4.58 -10.07
CA GLU A 28 10.72 -5.06 -11.40
C GLU A 28 11.51 -4.39 -12.53
N LYS A 29 11.77 -3.09 -12.41
CA LYS A 29 12.56 -2.33 -13.39
C LYS A 29 13.99 -2.87 -13.49
N SER A 30 14.59 -3.28 -12.39
CA SER A 30 15.99 -3.70 -12.30
C SER A 30 16.23 -5.19 -12.52
N ILE A 31 15.25 -6.02 -12.91
CA ILE A 31 15.49 -7.47 -13.04
C ILE A 31 16.42 -7.80 -14.22
N ARG A 32 16.35 -7.02 -15.31
CA ARG A 32 17.11 -7.31 -16.54
C ARG A 32 18.17 -6.23 -16.73
N HIS A 33 19.43 -6.63 -16.64
CA HIS A 33 20.58 -5.78 -16.89
C HIS A 33 21.21 -6.18 -18.25
N GLY A 34 21.62 -5.20 -19.06
CA GLY A 34 22.42 -5.45 -20.26
C GLY A 34 21.68 -5.99 -21.49
N HIS A 35 20.35 -6.12 -21.47
CA HIS A 35 19.59 -6.56 -22.65
C HIS A 35 19.22 -5.34 -23.53
N PRO A 36 19.34 -5.39 -24.88
CA PRO A 36 19.03 -4.25 -25.75
C PRO A 36 17.63 -3.66 -25.54
N SER A 37 16.64 -4.50 -25.20
CA SER A 37 15.28 -4.07 -24.84
C SER A 37 15.17 -3.25 -23.54
N THR A 38 16.26 -3.12 -22.77
CA THR A 38 16.33 -2.29 -21.55
C THR A 38 16.92 -0.90 -21.81
N LEU A 39 17.50 -0.67 -23.00
CA LEU A 39 18.07 0.64 -23.40
C LEU A 39 16.99 1.66 -23.74
N HIS A 40 15.92 1.24 -24.43
CA HIS A 40 14.84 2.12 -24.83
C HIS A 40 13.54 1.73 -24.12
N LEU A 41 13.34 2.34 -22.96
CA LEU A 41 12.06 2.32 -22.26
C LEU A 41 11.14 3.30 -22.98
N TRP A 42 10.35 2.80 -23.94
CA TRP A 42 9.32 3.59 -24.62
C TRP A 42 8.39 4.25 -23.60
N TRP A 43 7.77 5.37 -23.99
CA TRP A 43 7.01 6.25 -23.11
C TRP A 43 6.07 5.49 -22.15
N ALA A 44 6.39 5.63 -20.86
CA ALA A 44 5.70 5.10 -19.68
C ALA A 44 5.56 3.57 -19.61
N ARG A 45 6.52 2.91 -18.96
CA ARG A 45 6.28 1.56 -18.42
C ARG A 45 5.17 1.64 -17.37
N ARG A 46 4.15 0.78 -17.50
CA ARG A 46 3.16 0.51 -16.45
C ARG A 46 3.68 -0.67 -15.61
N PRO A 47 4.39 -0.44 -14.49
CA PRO A 47 4.94 -1.52 -13.69
C PRO A 47 3.82 -2.45 -13.23
N LEU A 48 4.01 -3.75 -13.40
CA LEU A 48 2.98 -4.76 -13.11
C LEU A 48 2.58 -4.72 -11.63
N ALA A 49 3.54 -4.45 -10.74
CA ALA A 49 3.25 -4.26 -9.32
C ALA A 49 2.21 -3.16 -9.07
N ALA A 50 2.38 -1.97 -9.69
CA ALA A 50 1.43 -0.88 -9.55
C ALA A 50 0.08 -1.21 -10.19
N CYS A 51 0.06 -1.78 -11.40
CA CYS A 51 -1.19 -2.14 -12.06
C CYS A 51 -2.01 -3.15 -11.25
N ARG A 52 -1.36 -4.18 -10.69
CA ARG A 52 -2.03 -5.18 -9.85
C ARG A 52 -2.58 -4.57 -8.58
N ALA A 53 -1.80 -3.71 -7.91
CA ALA A 53 -2.24 -3.03 -6.70
C ALA A 53 -3.44 -2.12 -6.95
N VAL A 54 -3.42 -1.33 -8.04
CA VAL A 54 -4.54 -0.45 -8.41
C VAL A 54 -5.79 -1.25 -8.72
N LEU A 55 -5.71 -2.32 -9.52
CA LEU A 55 -6.85 -3.18 -9.82
C LEU A 55 -7.45 -3.81 -8.56
N PHE A 56 -6.60 -4.33 -7.68
CA PHE A 56 -7.05 -4.90 -6.41
C PHE A 56 -7.74 -3.85 -5.53
N ALA A 57 -7.15 -2.66 -5.39
CA ALA A 57 -7.69 -1.58 -4.57
C ALA A 57 -9.00 -0.98 -5.10
N GLN A 58 -9.31 -1.15 -6.40
CA GLN A 58 -10.60 -0.81 -6.98
C GLN A 58 -11.71 -1.81 -6.63
N LEU A 59 -11.34 -3.08 -6.44
CA LEU A 59 -12.30 -4.15 -6.14
C LEU A 59 -12.64 -4.20 -4.66
N VAL A 60 -11.66 -3.95 -3.79
CA VAL A 60 -11.78 -4.08 -2.33
C VAL A 60 -12.32 -2.80 -1.69
N ASP A 61 -13.28 -2.97 -0.76
CA ASP A 61 -13.82 -1.88 0.07
C ASP A 61 -12.79 -1.42 1.12
N ASP A 62 -12.91 -0.19 1.62
CA ASP A 62 -12.07 0.33 2.69
C ASP A 62 -12.18 -0.54 3.96
N PRO A 63 -11.09 -1.17 4.42
CA PRO A 63 -11.07 -2.03 5.60
C PRO A 63 -11.42 -1.28 6.88
N SER A 64 -11.25 0.04 6.92
CA SER A 64 -11.57 0.86 8.09
C SER A 64 -13.06 0.79 8.46
N GLY A 65 -13.94 0.57 7.48
CA GLY A 65 -15.38 0.45 7.68
C GLY A 65 -15.85 -0.92 8.22
N TYR A 66 -14.96 -1.91 8.31
CA TYR A 66 -15.29 -3.25 8.81
C TYR A 66 -14.15 -3.89 9.63
N ALA A 67 -13.27 -3.05 10.19
CA ALA A 67 -12.11 -3.50 10.96
C ALA A 67 -12.51 -4.36 12.16
N ASP A 68 -13.59 -4.02 12.86
CA ASP A 68 -14.08 -4.80 14.01
C ASP A 68 -14.38 -6.25 13.61
N LYS A 69 -15.01 -6.45 12.45
CA LYS A 69 -15.31 -7.79 11.91
C LYS A 69 -14.07 -8.56 11.50
N LEU A 70 -13.01 -7.87 11.08
CA LEU A 70 -11.73 -8.50 10.76
C LEU A 70 -11.01 -8.97 12.03
N LEU A 71 -11.13 -8.20 13.12
CA LEU A 71 -10.51 -8.50 14.40
C LEU A 71 -11.21 -9.62 15.19
N ASP A 72 -12.42 -10.02 14.78
CA ASP A 72 -13.10 -11.19 15.31
C ASP A 72 -12.33 -12.49 15.03
N ASP A 73 -11.56 -12.57 13.93
CA ASP A 73 -10.67 -13.71 13.66
C ASP A 73 -9.40 -13.59 14.52
N PRO A 74 -9.14 -14.55 15.44
CA PRO A 74 -7.99 -14.50 16.33
C PRO A 74 -6.64 -14.50 15.59
N LYS A 75 -6.58 -15.09 14.39
CA LYS A 75 -5.35 -15.09 13.57
C LYS A 75 -5.05 -13.70 13.03
N ILE A 76 -6.08 -13.04 12.48
CA ILE A 76 -5.97 -11.69 11.92
C ILE A 76 -5.63 -10.71 13.04
N ARG A 77 -6.32 -10.81 14.18
CA ARG A 77 -6.06 -9.97 15.35
C ARG A 77 -4.61 -10.08 15.82
N LYS A 78 -4.10 -11.29 16.00
CA LYS A 78 -2.71 -11.50 16.43
C LYS A 78 -1.71 -10.90 15.45
N GLN A 79 -1.96 -11.03 14.15
CA GLN A 79 -1.12 -10.42 13.11
C GLN A 79 -1.18 -8.89 13.18
N ALA A 80 -2.37 -8.32 13.31
CA ALA A 80 -2.57 -6.88 13.43
C ALA A 80 -1.87 -6.29 14.66
N GLU A 81 -1.97 -6.96 15.82
CA GLU A 81 -1.29 -6.55 17.05
C GLU A 81 0.24 -6.57 16.89
N ALA A 82 0.80 -7.59 16.24
CA ALA A 82 2.23 -7.67 15.95
C ALA A 82 2.68 -6.54 15.00
N ASP A 83 1.93 -6.31 13.93
CA ASP A 83 2.17 -5.23 12.97
C ASP A 83 2.13 -3.85 13.65
N VAL A 84 1.14 -3.61 14.52
CA VAL A 84 1.01 -2.37 15.28
C VAL A 84 2.19 -2.18 16.23
N ALA A 85 2.64 -3.24 16.91
CA ALA A 85 3.81 -3.17 17.78
C ALA A 85 5.08 -2.77 17.00
N VAL A 86 5.29 -3.35 15.82
CA VAL A 86 6.41 -2.99 14.93
C VAL A 86 6.31 -1.53 14.49
N ARG A 87 5.13 -1.10 14.00
CA ARG A 87 4.91 0.30 13.58
C ARG A 87 5.12 1.29 14.73
N LEU A 88 4.66 0.95 15.94
CA LEU A 88 4.81 1.79 17.12
C LEU A 88 6.27 1.90 17.56
N ALA A 89 7.04 0.81 17.50
CA ALA A 89 8.48 0.84 17.77
C ALA A 89 9.19 1.76 16.76
N THR A 90 8.94 1.56 15.45
CA THR A 90 9.50 2.43 14.41
C THR A 90 9.12 3.89 14.62
N TRP A 91 7.86 4.17 14.98
CA TRP A 91 7.38 5.54 15.25
C TRP A 91 8.07 6.16 16.46
N ARG A 92 8.26 5.40 17.55
CA ARG A 92 8.97 5.86 18.76
C ARG A 92 10.44 6.14 18.50
N ASP A 93 11.06 5.38 17.62
CA ASP A 93 12.49 5.51 17.28
C ASP A 93 12.75 6.60 16.21
N ARG A 94 11.71 7.27 15.70
CA ARG A 94 11.86 8.36 14.72
C ARG A 94 12.67 9.50 15.31
N LYS A 95 13.71 9.90 14.60
CA LYS A 95 14.48 11.13 14.83
C LYS A 95 14.18 12.13 13.73
N ALA A 96 14.26 13.41 14.08
CA ALA A 96 14.16 14.48 13.10
C ALA A 96 15.33 14.38 12.10
N ASP A 97 15.05 14.68 10.83
CA ASP A 97 16.08 14.87 9.82
C ASP A 97 16.96 16.09 10.16
N ALA A 98 18.00 16.33 9.36
CA ALA A 98 18.90 17.47 9.56
C ALA A 98 18.19 18.83 9.44
N GLN A 99 16.97 18.86 8.89
CA GLN A 99 16.11 20.03 8.71
C GLN A 99 15.05 20.15 9.80
N GLY A 100 15.00 19.23 10.77
CA GLY A 100 14.03 19.22 11.86
C GLY A 100 12.69 18.56 11.55
N ASN A 101 12.50 17.99 10.35
CA ASN A 101 11.28 17.30 9.96
C ASN A 101 11.32 15.85 10.43
N LEU A 102 10.20 15.38 10.99
CA LEU A 102 10.02 13.96 11.30
C LEU A 102 9.44 13.29 10.05
N PRO A 103 10.03 12.20 9.53
CA PRO A 103 9.44 11.48 8.40
C PRO A 103 8.06 10.93 8.82
N ASP A 104 7.05 11.12 7.96
CA ASP A 104 5.67 10.63 8.14
C ASP A 104 5.55 9.10 8.12
#